data_AF-A0A7S2NIM7-F1
#
_entry.id   AF-A0A7S2NIM7-F1
#
_cell.length_a   1.000
_cell.length_b   1.000
_cell.length_c   1.000
_cell.angle_alpha   90.00
_cell.angle_beta   90.00
_cell.angle_gamma   90.00
#
_symmetry.space_group_name_H-M   'P 1'
#
loop_
_entity.id
_entity.type
_entity.pdbx_description
1 polymer ?
#
loop_
_entity_poly.entity_id
_entity_poly.type
_entity_poly.pdbx_seq_one_letter_code
_entity_poly.pdbx_strand_id
1 'polypeptide(L)'
;GVSKATKTINLSEDIFAGMDFTLRGDGRRIRHCEYFHLAKGRDMGFNAVLGFFSKLSSGTGEQVLSRQTFRLSQVLHLPEALAFYYAHAGYYLNQFFVSTSMPLLVLT
;
A
#
# COMPACT_ATOMS: atom_id res chain seq x y z
N GLY A 1 17.57 6.59 11.84
CA GLY A 1 17.66 6.67 10.37
C GLY A 1 16.66 5.70 9.77
N VAL A 2 16.06 6.03 8.63
CA VAL A 2 14.98 5.25 8.00
C VAL A 2 15.51 3.94 7.39
N SER A 3 14.84 2.81 7.63
CA SER A 3 15.32 1.49 7.19
C SER A 3 15.20 1.32 5.67
N LYS A 4 16.11 0.54 5.08
CA LYS A 4 16.08 0.17 3.66
C LYS A 4 15.22 -1.09 3.50
N ALA A 5 14.45 -1.17 2.42
CA ALA A 5 13.73 -2.38 2.11
C ALA A 5 14.66 -3.55 1.76
N THR A 6 14.37 -4.70 2.35
CA THR A 6 15.10 -5.96 2.17
C THR A 6 14.12 -7.12 2.10
N LYS A 7 14.38 -8.09 1.21
CA LYS A 7 13.48 -9.22 0.88
C LYS A 7 13.00 -10.04 2.09
N THR A 8 13.77 -10.08 3.18
CA THR A 8 13.45 -10.86 4.38
C THR A 8 12.57 -10.10 5.38
N ILE A 9 12.64 -8.77 5.39
CA ILE A 9 11.92 -7.91 6.34
C ILE A 9 10.71 -7.27 5.66
N ASN A 10 10.81 -7.02 4.35
CA ASN A 10 9.83 -6.31 3.56
C ASN A 10 9.18 -7.26 2.56
N LEU A 11 8.06 -7.87 2.94
CA LEU A 11 7.37 -8.87 2.12
C LEU A 11 6.73 -8.29 0.83
N SER A 12 6.68 -6.96 0.70
CA SER A 12 6.04 -6.23 -0.41
C SER A 12 7.05 -5.77 -1.47
N GLU A 13 7.87 -6.70 -1.97
CA GLU A 13 8.98 -6.42 -2.89
C GLU A 13 8.54 -5.73 -4.19
N ASP A 14 7.35 -6.08 -4.67
CA ASP A 14 6.67 -5.52 -5.83
C ASP A 14 6.38 -4.01 -5.68
N ILE A 15 5.89 -3.62 -4.51
CA ILE A 15 5.62 -2.22 -4.17
C ILE A 15 6.93 -1.44 -4.06
N PHE A 16 7.95 -2.02 -3.41
CA PHE A 16 9.27 -1.37 -3.31
C PHE A 16 9.95 -1.20 -4.67
N ALA A 17 9.80 -2.16 -5.58
CA ALA A 17 10.27 -2.04 -6.96
C ALA A 17 9.55 -0.90 -7.69
N GLY A 18 8.24 -0.74 -7.51
CA GLY A 18 7.47 0.37 -8.05
C GLY A 18 7.91 1.75 -7.53
N MET A 19 8.18 1.86 -6.23
CA MET A 19 8.69 3.11 -5.63
C MET A 19 10.08 3.47 -6.15
N ASP A 20 11.00 2.50 -6.22
CA ASP A 20 12.35 2.73 -6.77
C ASP A 20 12.31 3.11 -8.25
N PHE A 21 11.41 2.50 -9.02
CA PHE A 21 11.21 2.84 -10.42
C PHE A 21 10.69 4.27 -10.61
N THR A 22 9.73 4.67 -9.77
CA THR A 22 9.18 6.04 -9.78
C THR A 22 10.23 7.08 -9.39
N LEU A 23 11.09 6.76 -8.40
CA LEU A 23 12.19 7.61 -7.94
C LEU A 23 13.31 7.79 -8.97
N ARG A 24 13.46 6.89 -9.94
CA ARG A 24 14.49 6.99 -11.00
C ARG A 24 14.17 8.05 -12.08
N GLY A 25 13.00 8.70 -12.03
CA GLY A 25 12.65 9.84 -12.88
C GLY A 25 12.27 9.49 -14.33
N ASP A 26 13.12 8.75 -15.04
CA ASP A 26 12.97 8.43 -16.48
C ASP A 26 11.97 7.29 -16.77
N GLY A 27 11.36 6.71 -15.73
CA GLY A 27 10.58 5.47 -15.81
C GLY A 27 9.06 5.63 -15.78
N ARG A 28 8.44 6.80 -15.62
CA ARG A 28 6.98 6.89 -15.32
C ARG A 28 6.03 6.21 -16.34
N ARG A 29 6.52 5.80 -17.51
CA ARG A 29 5.81 4.94 -18.47
C ARG A 29 6.28 3.49 -18.37
N ILE A 30 5.42 2.64 -17.83
CA ILE A 30 5.55 1.19 -17.93
C ILE A 30 5.08 0.77 -19.33
N ARG A 31 5.98 0.25 -20.17
CA ARG A 31 5.63 -0.27 -21.51
C ARG A 31 4.80 -1.56 -21.46
N HIS A 32 4.91 -2.29 -20.34
CA HIS A 32 4.14 -3.50 -20.07
C HIS A 32 2.81 -3.14 -19.45
N CYS A 33 1.77 -3.03 -20.26
CA CYS A 33 0.40 -2.91 -19.78
C CYS A 33 -0.18 -4.31 -19.61
N GLU A 34 -0.34 -4.75 -18.37
CA GLU A 34 -1.11 -5.97 -18.10
C GLU A 34 -2.60 -5.67 -18.28
N TYR A 35 -3.29 -6.54 -19.00
CA TYR A 35 -4.74 -6.49 -19.02
C TYR A 35 -5.23 -6.84 -17.62
N PHE A 36 -5.97 -5.92 -17.01
CA PHE A 36 -6.66 -6.19 -15.75
C PHE A 36 -7.66 -7.30 -16.03
N HIS A 37 -7.28 -8.54 -15.77
CA HIS A 37 -8.22 -9.63 -15.79
C HIS A 37 -9.25 -9.30 -14.72
N LEU A 38 -10.50 -9.04 -15.14
CA LEU A 38 -11.66 -9.00 -14.24
C LEU A 38 -11.55 -10.24 -13.36
N ALA A 39 -11.27 -10.01 -12.08
CA ALA A 39 -10.80 -11.03 -11.16
C ALA A 39 -11.72 -12.23 -11.29
N LYS A 40 -11.19 -13.35 -11.81
CA LYS A 40 -11.85 -14.64 -11.66
C LYS A 40 -11.69 -14.96 -10.18
N GLY A 41 -12.64 -14.46 -9.38
CA GLY A 41 -12.65 -14.62 -7.94
C GLY A 41 -12.41 -16.09 -7.64
N ARG A 42 -11.31 -16.37 -6.95
CA ARG A 42 -11.13 -17.68 -6.37
C ARG A 42 -12.02 -17.68 -5.13
N ASP A 43 -12.95 -18.61 -5.02
CA ASP A 43 -13.75 -18.75 -3.80
C ASP A 43 -12.80 -18.99 -2.64
N MET A 44 -12.61 -17.97 -1.83
CA MET A 44 -11.73 -18.01 -0.66
C MET A 44 -12.61 -17.91 0.58
N GLY A 45 -12.44 -18.86 1.49
CA GLY A 45 -13.07 -18.79 2.81
C GLY A 45 -12.60 -17.56 3.59
N PHE A 46 -13.43 -17.09 4.51
CA PHE A 46 -13.19 -15.87 5.30
C PHE A 46 -11.79 -15.81 5.93
N ASN A 47 -11.30 -16.92 6.52
CA ASN A 47 -9.96 -16.96 7.12
C ASN A 47 -8.82 -16.75 6.11
N ALA A 48 -8.97 -17.23 4.87
CA ALA A 48 -7.97 -17.02 3.83
C ALA A 48 -7.92 -15.55 3.40
N VAL A 49 -9.09 -14.92 3.26
CA VAL A 49 -9.22 -13.49 2.94
C VAL A 49 -8.66 -12.64 4.07
N LEU A 50 -8.96 -12.97 5.33
CA LEU A 50 -8.44 -12.26 6.50
C LEU A 50 -6.91 -12.37 6.59
N GLY A 51 -6.37 -13.57 6.37
CA GLY A 51 -4.92 -13.78 6.34
C GLY A 51 -4.22 -13.00 5.21
N PHE A 52 -4.89 -12.81 4.08
CA PHE A 52 -4.39 -11.98 2.99
C PHE A 52 -4.35 -10.49 3.37
N PHE A 53 -5.45 -9.93 3.89
CA PHE A 53 -5.49 -8.53 4.32
C PHE A 53 -4.52 -8.23 5.48
N SER A 54 -4.33 -9.17 6.40
CA SER A 54 -3.35 -9.04 7.49
C SER A 54 -1.90 -8.91 6.96
N LYS A 55 -1.55 -9.67 5.92
CA LYS A 55 -0.25 -9.53 5.25
C LYS A 55 -0.11 -8.19 4.55
N LEU A 56 -1.16 -7.74 3.85
CA LEU A 56 -1.18 -6.43 3.20
C LEU A 56 -1.01 -5.27 4.20
N SER A 57 -1.69 -5.34 5.36
CA SER A 57 -1.57 -4.32 6.40
C SER A 57 -0.16 -4.27 7.00
N SER A 58 0.45 -5.44 7.25
CA SER A 58 1.84 -5.51 7.75
C SER A 58 2.81 -4.87 6.76
N GLY A 59 2.71 -5.23 5.47
CA GLY A 59 3.55 -4.67 4.42
C GLY A 59 3.38 -3.15 4.27
N THR A 60 2.16 -2.64 4.44
CA THR A 60 1.92 -1.19 4.39
C THR A 60 2.56 -0.46 5.57
N GLY A 61 2.53 -1.03 6.77
CA GLY A 61 3.22 -0.48 7.94
C GLY A 61 4.74 -0.36 7.72
N GLU A 62 5.35 -1.39 7.13
CA GLU A 62 6.77 -1.39 6.76
C GLU A 62 7.09 -0.33 5.69
N GLN A 63 6.19 -0.14 4.72
CA GLN A 63 6.36 0.87 3.67
C GLN A 63 6.38 2.28 4.25
N VAL A 64 5.49 2.61 5.20
CA VAL A 64 5.46 3.94 5.83
C VAL A 64 6.78 4.27 6.54
N LEU A 65 7.42 3.26 7.14
CA LEU A 65 8.70 3.39 7.82
C LEU A 65 9.91 3.27 6.90
N SER A 66 9.71 3.10 5.59
CA SER A 66 10.80 2.85 4.65
C SER A 66 11.43 4.13 4.09
N ARG A 67 12.73 4.06 3.77
CA ARG A 67 13.48 5.18 3.18
C ARG A 67 12.96 5.57 1.79
N GLN A 68 12.43 4.60 1.06
CA GLN A 68 11.91 4.81 -0.31
C GLN A 68 10.65 5.67 -0.26
N THR A 69 9.72 5.35 0.64
CA THR A 69 8.53 6.17 0.88
C THR A 69 8.89 7.59 1.28
N PHE A 70 9.85 7.76 2.20
CA PHE A 70 10.32 9.10 2.58
C PHE A 70 10.82 9.92 1.39
N ARG A 71 11.66 9.32 0.53
CA ARG A 71 12.18 10.00 -0.66
C ARG A 71 11.09 10.25 -1.70
N LEU A 72 10.19 9.31 -1.89
CA LEU A 72 9.10 9.39 -2.86
C LEU A 72 8.16 10.56 -2.52
N SER A 73 7.83 10.72 -1.25
CA SER A 73 7.03 11.85 -0.77
C SER A 73 7.65 13.22 -1.02
N GLN A 74 8.98 13.30 -1.19
CA GLN A 74 9.66 14.56 -1.52
C GLN A 74 9.66 14.88 -3.03
N VAL A 75 9.45 13.86 -3.87
CA VAL A 75 9.57 13.97 -5.34
C VAL A 75 8.20 14.03 -6.04
N LEU A 76 7.17 13.43 -5.46
CA LEU A 76 5.81 13.41 -6.03
C LEU A 76 5.14 14.78 -6.00
N HIS A 77 4.40 15.10 -7.06
CA HIS A 77 3.53 16.28 -7.06
C HIS A 77 2.28 16.02 -6.20
N LEU A 78 1.65 17.08 -5.69
CA LEU A 78 0.48 16.99 -4.80
C LEU A 78 -0.60 15.96 -5.20
N PRO A 79 -1.12 15.92 -6.45
CA PRO A 79 -2.15 14.95 -6.82
C PRO A 79 -1.64 13.50 -6.80
N GLU A 80 -0.39 13.26 -7.19
CA GLU A 80 0.23 11.94 -7.16
C GLU A 80 0.51 11.50 -5.71
N ALA A 81 0.94 12.44 -4.86
CA ALA A 81 1.16 12.22 -3.44
C ALA A 81 -0.15 11.87 -2.70
N LEU A 82 -1.26 12.52 -3.05
CA LEU A 82 -2.59 12.21 -2.51
C LEU A 82 -3.08 10.83 -2.97
N ALA A 83 -2.88 10.47 -4.23
CA ALA A 83 -3.21 9.14 -4.75
C ALA A 83 -2.39 8.04 -4.06
N PHE A 84 -1.09 8.27 -3.88
CA PHE A 84 -0.20 7.38 -3.14
C PHE A 84 -0.61 7.26 -1.67
N TYR A 85 -0.97 8.37 -1.01
CA TYR A 85 -1.47 8.36 0.36
C TYR A 85 -2.73 7.50 0.48
N TYR A 86 -3.72 7.69 -0.41
CA TYR A 86 -4.96 6.92 -0.37
C TYR A 86 -4.73 5.43 -0.62
N ALA A 87 -3.88 5.06 -1.59
CA ALA A 87 -3.60 3.67 -1.90
C ALA A 87 -2.85 2.91 -0.79
N HIS A 88 -2.11 3.62 0.06
CA HIS A 88 -1.32 3.06 1.15
C HIS A 88 -1.92 3.41 2.52
N ALA A 89 -1.23 4.24 3.31
CA ALA A 89 -1.56 4.49 4.71
C ALA A 89 -2.98 5.08 4.90
N GLY A 90 -3.43 5.91 3.96
CA GLY A 90 -4.73 6.58 4.02
C GLY A 90 -5.91 5.60 4.04
N TYR A 91 -5.85 4.53 3.23
CA TYR A 91 -6.88 3.49 3.23
C TYR A 91 -7.03 2.84 4.60
N TYR A 92 -5.93 2.41 5.22
CA TYR A 92 -5.96 1.75 6.53
C TYR A 92 -6.36 2.69 7.66
N LEU A 93 -5.92 3.94 7.62
CA LEU A 93 -6.34 4.96 8.59
C LEU A 93 -7.84 5.21 8.49
N ASN A 94 -8.38 5.35 7.28
CA ASN A 94 -9.81 5.52 7.06
C ASN A 94 -10.59 4.31 7.60
N GLN A 95 -10.16 3.10 7.26
CA GLN A 95 -10.77 1.87 7.74
C GLN A 95 -10.76 1.76 9.27
N PHE A 96 -9.67 2.21 9.91
CA PHE A 96 -9.57 2.28 11.36
C PHE A 96 -10.60 3.25 11.95
N PHE A 97 -10.67 4.49 11.44
CA PHE A 97 -11.65 5.47 11.91
C PHE A 97 -13.10 5.00 11.72
N VAL A 98 -13.42 4.42 10.57
CA VAL A 98 -14.75 3.83 10.31
C VAL A 98 -15.04 2.73 11.32
N SER A 99 -14.10 1.80 11.52
CA SER A 99 -14.26 0.70 12.47
C SER A 99 -14.43 1.17 13.91
N THR A 100 -13.75 2.23 14.33
CA THR A 100 -13.88 2.79 15.68
C THR A 100 -15.16 3.62 15.84
N SER A 101 -15.64 4.25 14.77
CA SER A 101 -16.88 5.03 14.79
C SER A 101 -18.14 4.18 14.93
N MET A 102 -18.16 2.98 14.35
CA MET A 102 -19.31 2.06 14.40
C MET A 102 -19.79 1.73 15.82
N PRO A 103 -18.95 1.26 16.75
CA PRO A 103 -19.39 0.99 18.12
C PRO A 103 -19.79 2.27 18.86
N LEU A 104 -19.16 3.41 18.55
CA LEU A 104 -19.52 4.70 19.17
C LEU A 104 -20.92 5.17 18.71
N LEU A 105 -21.30 4.89 17.46
CA LEU A 105 -22.63 5.18 16.92
C LEU A 105 -23.70 4.20 17.43
N VAL A 106 -23.35 2.94 17.69
CA VAL A 106 -24.31 1.92 18.18
C VAL A 106 -24.55 2.01 19.69
N LEU A 107 -23.58 2.53 20.45
CA LEU A 107 -23.65 2.69 21.91
C LEU A 107 -24.09 4.10 22.35
N THR A 108 -24.35 5.01 21.41
CA THR A 108 -25.00 6.31 21.65
C THR A 108 -26.48 6.22 21.33
#